data_AF-A0A257KXF7-F1
#
_entry.id   AF-A0A257KXF7-F1
#
_cell.length_a   1.000
_cell.length_b   1.000
_cell.length_c   1.000
_cell.angle_alpha   90.00
_cell.angle_beta   90.00
_cell.angle_gamma   90.00
#
_symmetry.space_group_name_H-M   'P 1'
#
loop_
_entity.id
_entity.type
_entity.pdbx_description
1 polymer ?
#
loop_
_entity_poly.entity_id
_entity_poly.type
_entity_poly.pdbx_seq_one_letter_code
_entity_poly.pdbx_strand_id
1 'polypeptide(L)' 'MPITRPWTSEDIEKVEKLADEGATLLRASAALRRPSSAVQKKARELGKPLAGVRKVRADLRAAGVLEEKRR' A
#
# COMPACT_ATOMS: atom_id res chain seq x y z
N MET A 1 17.91 -7.02 -20.45
CA MET A 1 17.88 -7.21 -18.99
C MET A 1 16.79 -6.34 -18.41
N PRO A 2 15.91 -6.82 -17.51
CA PRO A 2 14.91 -5.94 -16.94
C PRO A 2 15.62 -4.86 -16.12
N ILE A 3 15.38 -3.60 -16.46
CA ILE A 3 15.93 -2.39 -15.81
C ILE A 3 15.16 -2.15 -14.51
N THR A 4 15.05 -3.16 -13.64
CA THR A 4 14.26 -3.05 -12.40
C THR A 4 15.21 -2.96 -11.23
N ARG A 5 15.13 -1.85 -10.49
CA ARG A 5 15.88 -1.63 -9.24
C ARG A 5 15.67 -2.83 -8.30
N PRO A 6 16.73 -3.52 -7.85
CA PRO A 6 16.59 -4.66 -6.93
C PRO A 6 16.00 -4.20 -5.60
N TRP A 7 15.22 -5.05 -4.94
CA TRP A 7 14.70 -4.77 -3.60
C TRP A 7 15.83 -4.91 -2.58
N THR A 8 16.12 -3.84 -1.85
CA THR A 8 17.07 -3.88 -0.73
C THR A 8 16.34 -4.28 0.55
N SER A 9 17.09 -4.75 1.55
CA SER A 9 16.55 -5.05 2.88
C SER A 9 15.84 -3.82 3.48
N GLU A 10 16.41 -2.62 3.30
CA GLU A 10 15.78 -1.37 3.73
C GLU A 10 14.44 -1.08 3.04
N ASP A 11 14.31 -1.41 1.75
CA ASP A 11 13.04 -1.25 1.04
C ASP A 11 11.98 -2.23 1.60
N ILE A 12 12.40 -3.45 1.98
CA ILE A 12 11.52 -4.46 2.57
C ILE A 12 11.03 -4.02 3.96
N GLU A 13 11.95 -3.60 4.84
CA GLU A 13 11.60 -3.08 6.16
C GLU A 13 10.64 -1.89 6.08
N LYS A 14 10.84 -1.00 5.10
CA LYS A 14 9.92 0.12 4.86
C LYS A 14 8.54 -0.37 4.44
N VAL A 15 8.44 -1.38 3.56
CA VAL A 15 7.14 -1.98 3.17
C VAL A 15 6.44 -2.55 4.39
N GLU A 16 7.15 -3.27 5.25
CA GLU A 16 6.58 -3.86 6.47
C GLU A 16 6.08 -2.80 7.44
N LYS A 17 6.91 -1.80 7.76
CA LYS A 17 6.51 -0.67 8.62
C LYS A 17 5.27 0.03 8.09
N LEU A 18 5.25 0.30 6.78
CA LEU A 18 4.10 0.94 6.14
C LEU A 18 2.85 0.06 6.17
N ALA A 19 2.99 -1.26 6.06
CA ALA A 19 1.87 -2.18 6.18
C ALA A 19 1.33 -2.23 7.63
N ASP A 20 2.21 -2.24 8.62
CA ASP A 20 1.86 -2.23 10.03
C ASP A 20 1.21 -0.89 10.46
N GLU A 21 1.65 0.23 9.87
CA GLU A 21 1.03 1.56 10.02
C GLU A 21 -0.34 1.67 9.32
N GLY A 22 -0.78 0.66 8.57
CA GLY A 22 -2.01 0.71 7.79
C GLY A 22 -1.94 1.67 6.61
N ALA A 23 -0.73 1.96 6.10
CA ALA A 23 -0.56 2.85 4.97
C ALA A 23 -1.23 2.30 3.71
N THR A 24 -1.79 3.22 2.91
CA THR A 24 -2.36 2.86 1.61
C THR A 24 -1.25 2.51 0.62
N LEU A 25 -1.58 1.70 -0.39
CA LEU A 25 -0.67 1.36 -1.48
C LEU A 25 -0.02 2.59 -2.14
N LEU A 26 -0.77 3.69 -2.26
CA LEU A 26 -0.30 4.95 -2.82
C LEU A 26 0.75 5.63 -1.94
N ARG A 27 0.51 5.68 -0.62
CA ARG A 27 1.47 6.21 0.34
C ARG A 27 2.76 5.38 0.34
N ALA A 28 2.64 4.07 0.30
CA ALA A 28 3.80 3.18 0.25
C ALA A 28 4.59 3.33 -1.06
N SER A 29 3.90 3.45 -2.20
CA SER A 29 4.52 3.72 -3.51
C SER A 29 5.30 5.04 -3.52
N ALA A 30 4.73 6.11 -2.94
CA ALA A 30 5.39 7.41 -2.84
C ALA A 30 6.62 7.35 -1.92
N ALA A 31 6.52 6.70 -0.76
CA ALA A 31 7.62 6.56 0.19
C ALA A 31 8.80 5.74 -0.35
N LEU A 32 8.52 4.67 -1.11
CA LEU A 32 9.52 3.79 -1.69
C LEU A 32 10.03 4.26 -3.06
N ARG A 33 9.40 5.31 -3.64
CA ARG A 33 9.62 5.77 -5.02
C ARG A 33 9.58 4.61 -6.03
N ARG A 34 8.66 3.67 -5.83
CA ARG A 34 8.47 2.48 -6.67
C ARG A 34 7.04 2.41 -7.20
N PRO A 35 6.82 1.80 -8.38
CA PRO A 35 5.47 1.60 -8.91
C PRO A 35 4.58 0.84 -7.91
N SER A 36 3.34 1.30 -7.78
CA SER A 36 2.36 0.73 -6.85
C SER A 36 2.10 -0.76 -7.08
N SER A 37 2.15 -1.23 -8.34
CA SER A 37 2.04 -2.65 -8.70
C SER A 37 3.18 -3.49 -8.13
N ALA A 38 4.42 -2.99 -8.19
CA ALA A 38 5.59 -3.68 -7.64
C ALA A 38 5.54 -3.73 -6.10
N VAL A 39 5.14 -2.63 -5.48
CA VAL A 39 4.94 -2.55 -4.02
C VAL A 39 3.83 -3.49 -3.58
N GLN A 40 2.73 -3.58 -4.32
CA GLN A 40 1.61 -4.49 -4.03
C GLN A 40 2.05 -5.95 -4.10
N LYS A 41 2.81 -6.31 -5.14
CA LYS A 41 3.34 -7.67 -5.29
C LYS A 41 4.25 -8.01 -4.11
N LYS A 42 5.16 -7.10 -3.75
CA LYS A 42 6.10 -7.34 -2.65
C LYS A 42 5.41 -7.46 -1.29
N ALA A 43 4.45 -6.58 -1.01
CA ALA A 43 3.63 -6.63 0.21
C ALA A 43 2.84 -7.96 0.32
N ARG A 44 2.34 -8.50 -0.80
CA ARG A 44 1.70 -9.83 -0.82
C ARG A 44 2.68 -10.97 -0.58
N GLU A 45 3.87 -10.92 -1.19
CA GLU A 45 4.93 -11.91 -0.95
C GLU A 45 5.37 -11.95 0.51
N LEU A 46 5.37 -10.80 1.19
CA LEU A 46 5.68 -10.68 2.62
C LEU A 46 4.50 -11.05 3.55
N GLY A 47 3.35 -11.45 3.00
CA GLY A 47 2.17 -11.81 3.79
C GLY A 47 1.43 -10.62 4.43
N LYS A 48 1.87 -9.38 4.16
CA LYS A 48 1.29 -8.14 4.69
C LYS A 48 0.70 -7.29 3.56
N PRO A 49 -0.46 -7.66 2.99
CA PRO A 49 -1.02 -6.93 1.86
C PRO A 49 -1.40 -5.51 2.27
N LEU A 50 -0.78 -4.52 1.61
CA LEU A 50 -1.15 -3.12 1.78
C LEU A 50 -2.60 -2.90 1.35
N ALA A 51 -3.33 -2.11 2.14
CA ALA A 51 -4.72 -1.83 1.85
C ALA A 51 -4.82 -1.00 0.56
N GLY A 52 -5.41 -1.62 -0.47
CA GLY A 52 -5.69 -0.94 -1.72
C GLY A 52 -6.71 0.16 -1.51
N VAL A 53 -6.60 1.29 -2.22
CA VAL A 53 -7.49 2.45 -2.07
C VAL A 53 -8.97 2.06 -2.14
N ARG A 54 -9.35 1.09 -2.99
CA ARG A 54 -10.73 0.59 -3.06
C ARG A 54 -11.18 -0.15 -1.80
N LYS A 55 -10.31 -0.97 -1.20
CA LYS A 55 -10.61 -1.69 0.04
C LYS A 55 -10.68 -0.71 1.21
N VAL A 56 -9.73 0.21 1.33
CA VAL A 56 -9.77 1.28 2.35
C VAL A 56 -11.03 2.12 2.23
N ARG A 57 -11.43 2.53 1.01
CA ARG A 57 -12.68 3.28 0.81
C ARG A 57 -13.93 2.45 1.09
N ALA A 58 -13.91 1.13 0.81
CA ALA A 58 -15.01 0.23 1.16
C ALA A 58 -15.11 0.06 2.68
N ASP A 59 -13.98 -0.15 3.35
CA ASP A 59 -13.90 -0.32 4.81
C ASP A 59 -14.29 0.98 5.53
N LEU A 60 -13.83 2.15 5.06
CA LEU A 60 -14.24 3.45 5.60
C LEU A 60 -15.73 3.76 5.36
N ARG A 61 -16.30 3.30 4.24
CA ARG A 61 -17.74 3.40 3.98
C ARG A 61 -18.53 2.45 4.86
N ALA A 62 -18.05 1.23 5.07
CA ALA A 62 -18.64 0.25 5.99
C ALA A 62 -18.54 0.71 7.46
N ALA A 63 -17.45 1.40 7.82
CA ALA A 63 -17.23 1.99 9.14
C ALA A 63 -17.98 3.33 9.35
N GLY A 64 -18.70 3.83 8.34
CA GLY A 64 -19.49 5.06 8.44
C GLY A 64 -18.68 6.36 8.54
N VAL A 65 -17.35 6.31 8.34
CA VAL A 65 -16.45 7.48 8.47
C VAL A 65 -16.56 8.41 7.26
N LEU A 66 -16.88 7.87 6.09
CA LEU A 66 -17.22 8.65 4.91
C LEU A 66 -18.73 8.88 4.87
N GLU A 67 -19.19 9.95 5.53
CA GLU A 67 -20.51 10.50 5.25
C GLU A 67 -20.56 10.85 3.76
N GLU A 68 -21.50 10.22 3.06
CA GLU A 68 -21.92 10.64 1.73
C GLU A 68 -22.43 12.08 1.89
N LYS A 69 -21.64 13.06 1.42
CA LYS A 69 -22.13 14.44 1.27
C LYS A 69 -23.35 14.35 0.33
N ARG A 70 -24.54 14.24 0.92
CA ARG A 70 -25.80 14.42 0.22
C ARG A 70 -25.75 15.84 -0.36
N ARG A 71 -25.93 15.84 -1.67
CA ARG A 71 -25.95 16.97 -2.60
C ARG A 71 -26.83 18.11 -2.13
#